data_AF-A0A970QH86-F1
#
_entry.id   AF-A0A970QH86-F1
#
_cell.length_a   1.000
_cell.length_b   1.000
_cell.length_c   1.000
_cell.angle_alpha   90.00
_cell.angle_beta   90.00
_cell.angle_gamma   90.00
#
_symmetry.space_group_name_H-M   'P 1'
#
loop_
_entity.id
_entity.type
_entity.pdbx_description
1 polymer ?
#
loop_
_entity_poly.entity_id
_entity_poly.type
_entity_poly.pdbx_seq_one_letter_code
_entity_poly.pdbx_strand_id
1 'polypeptide(L)'
;MIRSHPQPVTQLAAGPQSPVKSKMDVIIADSDCDYAAALAEGLARYRQNLEIHQCHHPEQLRHWIDAAKGKQQSTIFLYNASEFVELTYLAPASVWPPCWKAVPILASPPDCLPPDPPPSEPAFYRYGSVNTLVRSLFDSDAPPGPEPAQAAEENVRLQPARLWLTVSLQPDLSGQGCLRRLRLLLREGRQVVYLPLMPTYLMAAVNKPASGLSLSDCLMQLAGHAVDANEIGQYWQPHPDGYLCFRPPERADDLVSCEADYLRQLVLVLKQRTESDPTGQMTALIHCAGIPLASIGAVAVLCDVCEIDLPGGSSFAALAAREEAARLMALLPPGCRAVHHVGPEATRLPAADHEKGGRQDAS
;
A
#
# COMPACT_ATOMS: atom_id res chain seq x y z
N MET A 1 -1.17 -68.58 49.92
CA MET A 1 -2.24 -68.84 48.93
C MET A 1 -2.83 -67.49 48.54
N ILE A 2 -3.11 -67.35 47.24
CA ILE A 2 -3.85 -66.28 46.56
C ILE A 2 -3.04 -64.99 46.25
N ARG A 3 -2.81 -64.86 44.94
CA ARG A 3 -2.22 -63.76 44.18
C ARG A 3 -3.22 -62.61 44.06
N SER A 4 -2.74 -61.37 44.16
CA SER A 4 -3.45 -60.18 43.68
C SER A 4 -2.60 -59.51 42.60
N HIS A 5 -3.01 -59.71 41.35
CA HIS A 5 -2.49 -59.00 40.18
C HIS A 5 -2.94 -57.53 40.20
N PRO A 6 -2.07 -56.57 39.88
CA PRO A 6 -2.45 -55.18 39.66
C PRO A 6 -3.09 -55.01 38.26
N GLN A 7 -4.20 -54.27 38.22
CA GLN A 7 -4.87 -53.86 36.97
C GLN A 7 -3.99 -52.91 36.14
N PRO A 8 -4.14 -52.92 34.80
CA PRO A 8 -3.28 -52.16 33.92
C PRO A 8 -3.65 -50.66 33.89
N VAL A 9 -2.60 -49.85 33.89
CA VAL A 9 -2.62 -48.39 33.67
C VAL A 9 -3.29 -48.09 32.34
N THR A 10 -4.39 -47.33 32.39
CA THR A 10 -5.04 -46.76 31.22
C THR A 10 -4.07 -45.75 30.58
N GLN A 11 -3.55 -46.08 29.41
CA GLN A 11 -2.80 -45.15 28.57
C GLN A 11 -3.71 -43.97 28.22
N LEU A 12 -3.38 -42.77 28.71
CA LEU A 12 -3.90 -41.54 28.15
C LEU A 12 -3.45 -41.48 26.69
N ALA A 13 -4.40 -41.63 25.78
CA ALA A 13 -4.22 -41.35 24.37
C ALA A 13 -3.68 -39.92 24.23
N ALA A 14 -2.47 -39.81 23.67
CA ALA A 14 -1.95 -38.54 23.20
C ALA A 14 -2.96 -37.99 22.19
N GLY A 15 -3.59 -36.85 22.55
CA GLY A 15 -4.41 -36.10 21.62
C GLY A 15 -3.58 -35.75 20.37
N PRO A 16 -4.21 -35.57 19.20
CA PRO A 16 -3.50 -35.22 17.98
C PRO A 16 -2.70 -33.95 18.24
N GLN A 17 -1.37 -34.07 18.16
CA GLN A 17 -0.49 -32.91 18.15
C GLN A 17 -0.96 -32.03 16.99
N SER A 18 -1.26 -30.77 17.30
CA SER A 18 -1.48 -29.73 16.32
C SER A 18 -0.35 -29.79 15.28
N PRO A 19 -0.65 -29.74 13.98
CA PRO A 19 0.39 -29.81 12.96
C PRO A 19 1.36 -28.64 13.20
N VAL A 20 2.60 -28.97 13.52
CA VAL A 20 3.70 -28.01 13.52
C VAL A 20 3.70 -27.38 12.14
N LYS A 21 3.19 -26.14 12.01
CA LYS A 21 3.22 -25.40 10.76
C LYS A 21 4.68 -25.37 10.32
N SER A 22 5.01 -26.04 9.21
CA SER A 22 6.37 -26.04 8.71
C SER A 22 6.82 -24.58 8.52
N LYS A 23 7.98 -24.26 9.09
CA LYS A 23 8.62 -22.98 8.90
C LYS A 23 9.09 -22.93 7.45
N MET A 24 8.75 -21.86 6.74
CA MET A 24 9.12 -21.68 5.34
C MET A 24 10.09 -20.52 5.24
N ASP A 25 11.19 -20.71 4.53
CA ASP A 25 12.23 -19.69 4.43
C ASP A 25 11.98 -18.86 3.17
N VAL A 26 12.18 -17.54 3.27
CA VAL A 26 12.13 -16.62 2.14
C VAL A 26 13.42 -15.84 2.12
N ILE A 27 14.12 -15.86 1.00
CA ILE A 27 15.33 -15.07 0.78
C ILE A 27 14.99 -14.00 -0.25
N ILE A 28 15.28 -12.74 0.07
CA ILE A 28 15.07 -11.58 -0.81
C ILE A 28 16.44 -11.04 -1.20
N ALA A 29 16.79 -11.15 -2.49
CA ALA A 29 18.02 -10.64 -3.06
C ALA A 29 17.76 -9.37 -3.88
N ASP A 30 18.08 -8.21 -3.30
CA ASP A 30 17.96 -6.89 -3.94
C ASP A 30 18.99 -5.94 -3.33
N SER A 31 19.73 -5.20 -4.17
CA SER A 31 20.71 -4.22 -3.68
C SER A 31 20.04 -3.01 -3.01
N ASP A 32 18.78 -2.73 -3.36
CA ASP A 32 17.96 -1.72 -2.69
C ASP A 32 17.51 -2.24 -1.32
N CYS A 33 18.25 -1.81 -0.30
CA CYS A 33 18.04 -2.21 1.09
C CYS A 33 16.67 -1.74 1.62
N ASP A 34 16.22 -0.56 1.22
CA ASP A 34 14.93 0.00 1.66
C ASP A 34 13.78 -0.82 1.07
N TYR A 35 13.91 -1.21 -0.20
CA TYR A 35 12.93 -2.07 -0.86
C TYR A 35 12.89 -3.49 -0.30
N ALA A 36 14.04 -4.14 -0.15
CA ALA A 36 14.11 -5.48 0.44
C ALA A 36 13.52 -5.50 1.86
N ALA A 37 13.79 -4.46 2.67
CA ALA A 37 13.25 -4.34 4.03
C ALA A 37 11.72 -4.16 4.03
N ALA A 38 11.20 -3.28 3.18
CA ALA A 38 9.75 -3.06 3.07
C ALA A 38 9.01 -4.33 2.60
N LEU A 39 9.57 -5.03 1.61
CA LEU A 39 8.99 -6.28 1.11
C LEU A 39 9.02 -7.38 2.18
N ALA A 40 10.12 -7.52 2.91
CA ALA A 40 10.23 -8.47 4.02
C ALA A 40 9.19 -8.19 5.11
N GLU A 41 9.03 -6.94 5.52
CA GLU A 41 8.04 -6.55 6.53
C GLU A 41 6.61 -6.81 6.04
N GLY A 42 6.32 -6.50 4.77
CA GLY A 42 5.03 -6.80 4.15
C GLY A 42 4.72 -8.30 4.16
N LEU A 43 5.65 -9.14 3.71
CA LEU A 43 5.47 -10.60 3.71
C LEU A 43 5.28 -11.15 5.13
N ALA A 44 6.04 -10.67 6.12
CA ALA A 44 5.92 -11.08 7.51
C ALA A 44 4.54 -10.74 8.12
N ARG A 45 3.93 -9.61 7.71
CA ARG A 45 2.56 -9.24 8.13
C ARG A 45 1.50 -10.19 7.57
N TYR A 46 1.68 -10.67 6.34
CA TYR A 46 0.76 -11.61 5.71
C TYR A 46 0.86 -13.02 6.29
N ARG A 47 2.08 -13.46 6.66
CA ARG A 47 2.31 -14.84 7.08
C ARG A 47 3.37 -14.93 8.19
N GLN A 48 2.91 -15.22 9.41
CA GLN A 48 3.74 -15.24 10.62
C GLN A 48 4.73 -16.42 10.72
N ASN A 49 4.60 -17.46 9.90
CA ASN A 49 5.51 -18.63 9.91
C ASN A 49 6.64 -18.55 8.88
N LEU A 50 6.96 -17.34 8.39
CA LEU A 50 8.06 -17.09 7.47
C LEU A 50 9.34 -16.72 8.21
N GLU A 51 10.45 -17.33 7.83
CA GLU A 51 11.79 -16.84 8.17
C GLU A 51 12.33 -16.08 6.96
N ILE A 52 12.51 -14.76 7.10
CA ILE A 52 12.88 -13.91 5.97
C ILE A 52 14.33 -13.46 6.12
N HIS A 53 15.14 -13.74 5.11
CA HIS A 53 16.53 -13.32 5.01
C HIS A 53 16.68 -12.31 3.87
N GLN A 54 17.41 -11.23 4.13
CA GLN A 54 17.70 -10.20 3.13
C GLN A 54 19.15 -10.33 2.68
N CYS A 55 19.37 -10.21 1.37
CA CYS A 55 20.66 -10.34 0.73
C CYS A 55 20.87 -9.16 -0.21
N HIS A 56 21.86 -8.32 0.08
CA HIS A 56 22.11 -7.10 -0.70
C HIS A 56 23.33 -7.23 -1.62
N HIS A 57 24.12 -8.28 -1.43
CA HIS A 57 25.36 -8.50 -2.18
C HIS A 57 25.48 -9.94 -2.67
N PRO A 58 26.03 -10.18 -3.88
CA PRO A 58 26.21 -11.54 -4.42
C PRO A 58 27.00 -12.49 -3.53
N GLU A 59 27.92 -11.98 -2.71
CA GLU A 59 28.71 -12.79 -1.77
C GLU A 59 27.85 -13.40 -0.65
N GLN A 60 26.88 -12.63 -0.14
CA GLN A 60 25.93 -13.12 0.87
C GLN A 60 25.06 -14.22 0.30
N LEU A 61 24.66 -14.09 -0.97
CA LEU A 61 23.88 -15.12 -1.66
C LEU A 61 24.63 -16.45 -1.75
N ARG A 62 25.92 -16.41 -2.13
CA ARG A 62 26.76 -17.62 -2.20
C ARG A 62 26.83 -18.31 -0.85
N HIS A 63 27.00 -17.54 0.23
CA HIS A 63 26.99 -18.07 1.59
C HIS A 63 25.67 -18.78 1.94
N TRP A 64 24.52 -18.19 1.58
CA TRP A 64 23.21 -18.79 1.81
C TRP A 64 22.98 -20.06 0.99
N ILE A 65 23.38 -20.08 -0.29
CA ILE A 65 23.30 -21.26 -1.14
C ILE A 65 24.13 -22.39 -0.55
N ASP A 66 25.38 -22.11 -0.14
CA ASP A 66 26.25 -23.11 0.47
C ASP A 66 25.72 -23.62 1.81
N ALA A 67 25.13 -22.75 2.65
CA ALA A 67 24.50 -23.13 3.91
C ALA A 67 23.19 -23.93 3.73
N ALA A 68 22.59 -23.89 2.54
CA ALA A 68 21.35 -24.61 2.22
C ALA A 68 21.57 -25.93 1.48
N LYS A 69 22.77 -26.15 0.91
CA LYS A 69 23.13 -27.43 0.27
C LYS A 69 22.96 -28.59 1.27
N GLY A 70 22.08 -29.53 0.91
CA GLY A 70 21.78 -30.72 1.74
C GLY A 70 20.62 -30.55 2.72
N LYS A 71 20.04 -29.35 2.87
CA LYS A 71 18.79 -29.16 3.62
C LYS A 71 17.58 -29.46 2.74
N GLN A 72 16.55 -30.11 3.30
CA GLN A 72 15.28 -30.37 2.60
C GLN A 72 14.20 -29.31 2.88
N GLN A 73 14.56 -28.19 3.49
CA GLN A 73 13.61 -27.13 3.83
C GLN A 73 13.17 -26.38 2.56
N SER A 74 11.86 -26.19 2.41
CA SER A 74 11.31 -25.43 1.29
C SER A 74 11.63 -23.95 1.46
N THR A 75 12.26 -23.36 0.46
CA THR A 75 12.68 -21.95 0.47
C THR A 75 12.17 -21.24 -0.78
N ILE A 76 11.60 -20.06 -0.64
CA ILE A 76 11.32 -19.16 -1.76
C ILE A 76 12.48 -18.19 -1.91
N PHE A 77 13.01 -18.08 -3.11
CA PHE A 77 14.10 -17.17 -3.44
C PHE A 77 13.58 -16.07 -4.38
N LEU A 78 13.35 -14.88 -3.83
CA LEU A 78 12.99 -13.68 -4.59
C LEU A 78 14.28 -12.95 -4.98
N TYR A 79 14.48 -12.62 -6.25
CA TYR A 79 15.72 -11.96 -6.69
C TYR A 79 15.50 -10.91 -7.76
N ASN A 80 16.18 -9.77 -7.64
CA ASN A 80 16.21 -8.73 -8.67
C ASN A 80 16.95 -9.22 -9.92
N ALA A 81 16.20 -9.48 -10.98
CA ALA A 81 16.73 -10.11 -12.21
C ALA A 81 17.71 -9.19 -12.97
N SER A 82 17.61 -7.86 -12.80
CA SER A 82 18.52 -6.90 -13.44
C SER A 82 19.87 -6.78 -12.73
N GLU A 83 19.95 -7.11 -11.45
CA GLU A 83 21.19 -6.99 -10.66
C GLU A 83 21.88 -8.34 -10.48
N PHE A 84 21.09 -9.41 -10.39
CA PHE A 84 21.57 -10.77 -10.24
C PHE A 84 21.43 -11.54 -11.57
N VAL A 85 21.85 -10.90 -12.67
CA VAL A 85 21.75 -11.43 -14.05
C VAL A 85 22.40 -12.81 -14.21
N GLU A 86 23.49 -13.04 -13.47
CA GLU A 86 24.19 -14.33 -13.43
C GLU A 86 23.24 -15.48 -13.05
N LEU A 87 22.20 -15.22 -12.25
CA LEU A 87 21.25 -16.21 -11.77
C LEU A 87 20.15 -16.53 -12.80
N THR A 88 19.84 -15.59 -13.68
CA THR A 88 18.79 -15.71 -14.69
C THR A 88 19.14 -16.76 -15.77
N TYR A 89 20.44 -17.04 -15.96
CA TYR A 89 20.95 -18.00 -16.96
C TYR A 89 21.34 -19.35 -16.38
N LEU A 90 21.19 -19.56 -15.07
CA LEU A 90 21.55 -20.82 -14.42
C LEU A 90 20.37 -21.79 -14.52
N ALA A 91 20.62 -22.97 -15.08
CA ALA A 91 19.60 -24.03 -15.12
C ALA A 91 19.15 -24.36 -13.68
N PRO A 92 17.83 -24.44 -13.39
CA PRO A 92 17.31 -24.64 -12.04
C PRO A 92 17.96 -25.83 -11.30
N ALA A 93 18.32 -26.89 -12.04
CA ALA A 93 18.87 -28.12 -11.51
C ALA A 93 20.38 -28.10 -11.20
N SER A 94 21.15 -27.10 -11.65
CA SER A 94 22.61 -27.08 -11.51
C SER A 94 23.14 -26.20 -10.38
N VAL A 95 22.31 -25.29 -9.85
CA VAL A 95 22.76 -24.28 -8.86
C VAL A 95 21.88 -24.25 -7.61
N TRP A 96 20.59 -24.51 -7.74
CA TRP A 96 19.65 -24.39 -6.63
C TRP A 96 19.40 -25.74 -5.97
N PRO A 97 19.24 -25.76 -4.63
CA PRO A 97 18.66 -26.92 -3.98
C PRO A 97 17.28 -27.23 -4.61
N PRO A 98 16.93 -28.48 -4.90
CA PRO A 98 15.68 -28.83 -5.57
C PRO A 98 14.42 -28.47 -4.76
N CYS A 99 14.57 -28.16 -3.47
CA CYS A 99 13.52 -27.67 -2.60
C CYS A 99 13.28 -26.14 -2.68
N TRP A 100 14.05 -25.43 -3.51
CA TRP A 100 13.94 -23.98 -3.67
C TRP A 100 13.05 -23.60 -4.85
N LYS A 101 12.21 -22.59 -4.65
CA LYS A 101 11.41 -21.95 -5.69
C LYS A 101 11.97 -20.56 -5.96
N ALA A 102 12.66 -20.40 -7.10
CA ALA A 102 13.16 -19.11 -7.55
C ALA A 102 12.06 -18.30 -8.24
N VAL A 103 11.96 -17.01 -7.91
CA VAL A 103 10.96 -16.08 -8.44
C VAL A 103 11.66 -14.75 -8.78
N PRO A 104 11.76 -14.38 -10.06
CA PRO A 104 12.40 -13.13 -10.45
C PRO A 104 11.55 -11.92 -10.07
N ILE A 105 12.22 -10.85 -9.60
CA ILE A 105 11.71 -9.49 -9.45
C ILE A 105 12.16 -8.71 -10.69
N LEU A 106 11.21 -8.37 -11.56
CA LEU A 106 11.41 -7.67 -12.82
C LEU A 106 11.15 -6.16 -12.66
N ALA A 107 11.89 -5.29 -13.33
CA ALA A 107 11.74 -3.84 -13.17
C ALA A 107 10.35 -3.31 -13.57
N SER A 108 9.76 -3.86 -14.64
CA SER A 108 8.45 -3.47 -15.15
C SER A 108 7.82 -4.61 -15.97
N PRO A 109 6.48 -4.60 -16.17
CA PRO A 109 5.83 -5.42 -17.16
C PRO A 109 6.42 -5.15 -18.56
N PRO A 110 6.55 -6.16 -19.43
CA PRO A 110 6.91 -5.93 -20.81
C PRO A 110 5.83 -5.08 -21.50
N ASP A 111 6.24 -4.11 -22.32
CA ASP A 111 5.34 -3.22 -23.07
C ASP A 111 4.43 -3.97 -24.05
N CYS A 112 4.83 -5.19 -24.44
CA CYS A 112 4.05 -6.12 -25.22
C CYS A 112 3.72 -7.35 -24.37
N LEU A 113 2.43 -7.67 -24.23
CA LEU A 113 2.00 -8.97 -23.72
C LEU A 113 2.66 -10.06 -24.58
N PRO A 114 3.38 -11.02 -23.98
CA PRO A 114 3.88 -12.15 -24.75
C PRO A 114 2.68 -12.88 -25.39
N PRO A 115 2.78 -13.31 -26.65
CA PRO A 115 1.77 -14.21 -27.22
C PRO A 115 1.74 -15.49 -26.38
N ASP A 116 0.54 -16.00 -26.11
CA ASP A 116 0.24 -17.15 -25.24
C ASP A 116 1.24 -18.32 -25.34
N PRO A 117 1.50 -19.06 -24.24
CA PRO A 117 0.85 -18.98 -22.92
C PRO A 117 1.61 -18.09 -21.92
N PRO A 118 0.99 -17.73 -20.78
CA PRO A 118 1.69 -17.06 -19.69
C PRO A 118 2.95 -17.85 -19.31
N PRO A 119 4.07 -17.18 -18.97
CA PRO A 119 5.25 -17.87 -18.48
C PRO A 119 4.82 -18.79 -17.34
N SER A 120 5.18 -20.07 -17.45
CA SER A 120 4.83 -21.13 -16.50
C SER A 120 5.39 -20.89 -15.09
N GLU A 121 6.23 -19.88 -14.94
CA GLU A 121 6.88 -19.49 -13.69
C GLU A 121 6.33 -18.16 -13.18
N PRO A 122 5.99 -18.06 -11.88
CA PRO A 122 5.55 -16.80 -11.31
C PRO A 122 6.68 -15.77 -11.39
N ALA A 123 6.42 -14.63 -12.03
CA ALA A 123 7.29 -13.47 -12.01
C ALA A 123 6.64 -12.35 -11.20
N PHE A 124 7.43 -11.64 -10.40
CA PHE A 124 6.98 -10.48 -9.65
C PHE A 124 7.55 -9.21 -10.27
N TYR A 125 6.74 -8.17 -10.40
CA TYR A 125 7.26 -6.87 -10.82
C TYR A 125 7.65 -6.06 -9.60
N ARG A 126 8.82 -5.42 -9.65
CA ARG A 126 9.28 -4.46 -8.68
C ARG A 126 8.19 -3.41 -8.53
N TYR A 127 7.87 -3.10 -7.28
CA TYR A 127 6.78 -2.20 -6.91
C TYR A 127 5.35 -2.72 -7.16
N GLY A 128 5.19 -3.95 -7.62
CA GLY A 128 3.88 -4.60 -7.74
C GLY A 128 3.20 -4.85 -6.39
N SER A 129 1.91 -5.20 -6.44
CA SER A 129 1.13 -5.48 -5.23
C SER A 129 1.71 -6.68 -4.47
N VAL A 130 2.07 -6.46 -3.20
CA VAL A 130 2.52 -7.53 -2.28
C VAL A 130 1.42 -8.57 -2.08
N ASN A 131 0.15 -8.16 -2.11
CA ASN A 131 -0.98 -9.08 -2.01
C ASN A 131 -1.02 -10.06 -3.19
N THR A 132 -0.76 -9.56 -4.41
CA THR A 132 -0.67 -10.41 -5.62
C THR A 132 0.50 -11.38 -5.52
N LEU A 133 1.66 -10.92 -5.02
CA LEU A 133 2.81 -11.78 -4.76
C LEU A 133 2.47 -12.89 -3.76
N VAL A 134 1.88 -12.54 -2.62
CA VAL A 134 1.49 -13.49 -1.57
C VAL A 134 0.54 -14.56 -2.12
N ARG A 135 -0.49 -14.16 -2.86
CA ARG A 135 -1.41 -15.10 -3.51
C ARG A 135 -0.69 -16.04 -4.48
N SER A 136 0.18 -15.49 -5.33
CA SER A 136 0.95 -16.29 -6.30
C SER A 136 1.92 -17.28 -5.64
N LEU A 137 2.57 -16.86 -4.55
CA LEU A 137 3.56 -17.67 -3.85
C LEU A 137 2.94 -18.77 -2.99
N PHE A 138 1.80 -18.49 -2.35
CA PHE A 138 1.28 -19.32 -1.26
C PHE A 138 -0.10 -19.93 -1.50
N ASP A 139 -0.90 -19.38 -2.42
CA ASP A 139 -2.28 -19.82 -2.65
C ASP A 139 -2.42 -20.68 -3.94
N SER A 140 -1.39 -21.45 -4.28
CA SER A 140 -1.34 -22.25 -5.51
C SER A 140 -2.45 -23.31 -5.67
N ASP A 141 -3.26 -23.56 -4.62
CA ASP A 141 -4.40 -24.50 -4.60
C ASP A 141 -5.77 -23.83 -4.37
N ALA A 142 -5.85 -22.49 -4.28
CA ALA A 142 -7.14 -21.82 -4.13
C ALA A 142 -7.87 -21.81 -5.50
N PRO A 143 -9.10 -22.34 -5.61
CA PRO A 143 -9.89 -22.11 -6.83
C PRO A 143 -9.99 -20.60 -7.05
N PRO A 144 -10.00 -20.12 -8.31
CA PRO A 144 -10.20 -18.71 -8.58
C PRO A 144 -11.47 -18.29 -7.83
N GLY A 145 -11.28 -17.51 -6.77
CA GLY A 145 -12.40 -17.03 -5.95
C GLY A 145 -13.37 -16.31 -6.88
N PRO A 146 -14.68 -16.42 -6.65
CA PRO A 146 -15.64 -15.76 -7.50
C PRO A 146 -15.25 -14.29 -7.59
N GLU A 147 -14.96 -13.84 -8.81
CA GLU A 147 -14.96 -12.41 -9.10
C GLU A 147 -16.24 -11.84 -8.48
N PRO A 148 -16.20 -10.68 -7.82
CA PRO A 148 -17.39 -10.07 -7.27
C PRO A 148 -18.26 -9.53 -8.42
N ALA A 149 -18.91 -10.44 -9.13
CA ALA A 149 -20.02 -10.15 -10.00
C ALA A 149 -21.30 -10.35 -9.18
N GLN A 150 -22.21 -9.38 -9.34
CA GLN A 150 -23.60 -9.38 -8.88
C GLN A 150 -23.87 -8.75 -7.51
N ALA A 151 -23.48 -7.48 -7.38
CA ALA A 151 -24.30 -6.47 -6.70
C ALA A 151 -24.07 -5.08 -7.33
N ALA A 152 -24.25 -4.97 -8.66
CA ALA A 152 -24.25 -3.70 -9.36
C ALA A 152 -24.94 -3.86 -10.73
N GLU A 153 -26.24 -4.14 -10.72
CA GLU A 153 -27.05 -3.72 -11.86
C GLU A 153 -27.25 -2.20 -11.75
N GLU A 154 -27.04 -1.50 -12.87
CA GLU A 154 -26.87 -0.04 -13.02
C GLU A 154 -25.53 0.56 -12.59
N ASN A 155 -24.45 0.21 -13.29
CA ASN A 155 -23.42 1.22 -13.57
C ASN A 155 -23.00 1.12 -15.05
N VAL A 156 -23.18 2.22 -15.76
CA VAL A 156 -22.45 2.55 -16.99
C VAL A 156 -21.00 2.10 -16.79
N ARG A 157 -20.37 1.46 -17.79
CA ARG A 157 -18.97 1.00 -17.78
C ARG A 157 -18.01 2.17 -17.45
N LEU A 158 -17.94 2.55 -16.18
CA LEU A 158 -17.03 3.56 -15.67
C LEU A 158 -15.68 2.88 -15.56
N GLN A 159 -14.69 3.43 -16.26
CA GLN A 159 -13.31 3.03 -16.02
C GLN A 159 -13.02 3.20 -14.51
N PRO A 160 -12.29 2.26 -13.89
CA PRO A 160 -11.94 2.40 -12.49
C PRO A 160 -11.15 3.68 -12.28
N ALA A 161 -11.49 4.44 -11.23
CA ALA A 161 -10.79 5.68 -10.90
C ALA A 161 -9.28 5.42 -10.73
N ARG A 162 -8.47 6.22 -11.42
CA ARG A 162 -7.00 6.12 -11.41
C ARG A 162 -6.37 7.20 -10.54
N LEU A 163 -7.02 8.36 -10.43
CA LEU A 163 -6.61 9.44 -9.52
C LEU A 163 -7.68 9.71 -8.48
N TRP A 164 -7.34 9.39 -7.23
CA TRP A 164 -8.17 9.61 -6.07
C TRP A 164 -7.57 10.72 -5.22
N LEU A 165 -8.33 11.78 -4.97
CA LEU A 165 -7.96 12.86 -4.07
C LEU A 165 -8.75 12.76 -2.77
N THR A 166 -8.05 12.84 -1.64
CA THR A 166 -8.65 13.05 -0.32
C THR A 166 -8.17 14.40 0.22
N VAL A 167 -9.10 15.27 0.59
CA VAL A 167 -8.83 16.58 1.19
C VAL A 167 -9.28 16.56 2.64
N SER A 168 -8.34 16.71 3.58
CA SER A 168 -8.69 16.81 5.00
C SER A 168 -8.75 18.26 5.45
N LEU A 169 -9.95 18.70 5.83
CA LEU A 169 -10.19 20.01 6.45
C LEU A 169 -10.43 19.89 7.96
N GLN A 170 -10.12 18.72 8.54
CA GLN A 170 -10.24 18.48 9.98
C GLN A 170 -8.98 18.98 10.72
N PRO A 171 -9.14 19.60 11.91
CA PRO A 171 -8.01 20.09 12.70
C PRO A 171 -7.20 18.93 13.32
N ASP A 172 -7.83 17.79 13.57
CA ASP A 172 -7.19 16.56 13.96
C ASP A 172 -7.06 15.64 12.75
N LEU A 173 -5.87 15.58 12.16
CA LEU A 173 -5.55 14.60 11.11
C LEU A 173 -5.40 13.18 11.67
N SER A 174 -6.27 12.79 12.61
CA SER A 174 -6.35 11.43 13.15
C SER A 174 -6.67 10.39 12.06
N GLY A 175 -6.80 10.82 10.80
CA GLY A 175 -6.18 10.13 9.67
C GLY A 175 -6.94 8.91 9.19
N GLN A 176 -8.18 8.74 9.65
CA GLN A 176 -8.94 7.54 9.32
C GLN A 176 -9.43 7.53 7.87
N GLY A 177 -9.81 8.68 7.28
CA GLY A 177 -10.39 8.75 5.94
C GLY A 177 -9.45 8.22 4.86
N CYS A 178 -8.33 8.93 4.66
CA CYS A 178 -7.33 8.55 3.65
C CYS A 178 -6.71 7.16 3.91
N LEU A 179 -6.32 6.84 5.15
CA LEU A 179 -5.74 5.52 5.45
C LEU A 179 -6.76 4.38 5.26
N ARG A 180 -8.05 4.62 5.55
CA ARG A 180 -9.11 3.66 5.24
C ARG A 180 -9.24 3.47 3.73
N ARG A 181 -9.25 4.55 2.96
CA ARG A 181 -9.30 4.50 1.49
C ARG A 181 -8.09 3.73 0.93
N LEU A 182 -6.89 4.03 1.40
CA LEU A 182 -5.66 3.31 1.06
C LEU A 182 -5.79 1.81 1.30
N ARG A 183 -6.26 1.41 2.50
CA ARG A 183 -6.47 -0.01 2.83
C ARG A 183 -7.54 -0.67 1.95
N LEU A 184 -8.61 0.05 1.58
CA LEU A 184 -9.64 -0.48 0.68
C LEU A 184 -9.06 -0.76 -0.71
N LEU A 185 -8.34 0.20 -1.30
CA LEU A 185 -7.70 0.03 -2.60
C LEU A 185 -6.70 -1.15 -2.62
N LEU A 186 -5.91 -1.32 -1.55
CA LEU A 186 -4.99 -2.45 -1.43
C LEU A 186 -5.72 -3.80 -1.31
N ARG A 187 -6.86 -3.85 -0.61
CA ARG A 187 -7.70 -5.05 -0.52
C ARG A 187 -8.36 -5.41 -1.85
N GLU A 188 -8.67 -4.42 -2.67
CA GLU A 188 -9.14 -4.59 -4.04
C GLU A 188 -8.03 -5.08 -4.99
N GLY A 189 -6.78 -5.16 -4.51
CA GLY A 189 -5.64 -5.63 -5.31
C GLY A 189 -4.97 -4.55 -6.15
N ARG A 190 -5.34 -3.27 -5.96
CA ARG A 190 -4.73 -2.14 -6.66
C ARG A 190 -3.26 -1.96 -6.30
N GLN A 191 -2.48 -1.49 -7.26
CA GLN A 191 -1.13 -0.98 -7.02
C GLN A 191 -1.24 0.50 -6.67
N VAL A 192 -1.20 0.82 -5.37
CA VAL A 192 -1.45 2.20 -4.93
C VAL A 192 -0.15 3.01 -4.87
N VAL A 193 -0.15 4.19 -5.49
CA VAL A 193 0.88 5.23 -5.35
C VAL A 193 0.33 6.35 -4.47
N TYR A 194 0.84 6.48 -3.25
CA TYR A 194 0.44 7.47 -2.28
C TYR A 194 1.26 8.77 -2.42
N LEU A 195 0.58 9.88 -2.67
CA LEU A 195 1.18 11.23 -2.76
C LEU A 195 0.65 12.11 -1.61
N PRO A 196 1.44 12.34 -0.55
CA PRO A 196 1.07 13.30 0.49
C PRO A 196 1.38 14.74 0.05
N LEU A 197 0.35 15.58 -0.03
CA LEU A 197 0.45 17.02 -0.25
C LEU A 197 0.08 17.77 1.04
N MET A 198 1.02 17.74 1.99
CA MET A 198 0.85 18.33 3.33
C MET A 198 2.22 18.60 3.95
N PRO A 199 2.31 19.44 5.00
CA PRO A 199 3.55 19.55 5.77
C PRO A 199 4.06 18.18 6.28
N THR A 200 5.38 17.97 6.30
CA THR A 200 5.97 16.66 6.65
C THR A 200 5.54 16.15 8.03
N TYR A 201 5.35 17.04 9.00
CA TYR A 201 4.88 16.67 10.35
C TYR A 201 3.42 16.17 10.39
N LEU A 202 2.69 16.27 9.29
CA LEU A 202 1.33 15.74 9.11
C LEU A 202 1.30 14.41 8.34
N MET A 203 2.43 13.95 7.79
CA MET A 203 2.51 12.76 6.94
C MET A 203 2.52 11.44 7.73
N ALA A 204 1.45 11.15 8.47
CA ALA A 204 1.36 9.96 9.33
C ALA A 204 1.46 8.61 8.59
N ALA A 205 1.24 8.58 7.27
CA ALA A 205 1.35 7.39 6.43
C ALA A 205 2.78 7.11 5.94
N VAL A 206 3.75 7.96 6.28
CA VAL A 206 5.15 7.82 5.90
C VAL A 206 5.95 7.48 7.16
N ASN A 207 6.32 6.21 7.31
CA ASN A 207 6.95 5.72 8.55
C ASN A 207 8.42 6.16 8.71
N LYS A 208 9.18 6.19 7.61
CA LYS A 208 10.61 6.55 7.59
C LYS A 208 10.97 7.18 6.24
N PRO A 209 11.81 8.23 6.21
CA PRO A 209 12.42 8.68 4.96
C PRO A 209 13.40 7.61 4.47
N ALA A 210 13.17 7.09 3.27
CA ALA A 210 14.12 6.23 2.58
C ALA A 210 15.23 7.07 1.91
N SER A 211 16.33 6.43 1.54
CA SER A 211 17.39 7.06 0.77
C SER A 211 16.95 7.32 -0.68
N GLY A 212 17.48 8.37 -1.33
CA GLY A 212 17.23 8.69 -2.74
C GLY A 212 16.56 10.06 -2.96
N LEU A 213 16.08 10.29 -4.18
CA LEU A 213 15.47 11.56 -4.58
C LEU A 213 14.11 11.76 -3.89
N SER A 214 13.96 12.91 -3.25
CA SER A 214 12.80 13.33 -2.47
C SER A 214 11.72 13.99 -3.33
N LEU A 215 10.54 14.23 -2.73
CA LEU A 215 9.51 15.06 -3.36
C LEU A 215 9.98 16.50 -3.59
N SER A 216 10.89 17.04 -2.76
CA SER A 216 11.48 18.37 -2.97
C SER A 216 12.32 18.38 -4.26
N ASP A 217 13.12 17.34 -4.50
CA ASP A 217 13.89 17.18 -5.74
C ASP A 217 12.97 17.10 -6.96
N CYS A 218 11.86 16.34 -6.85
CA CYS A 218 10.86 16.23 -7.91
C CYS A 218 10.26 17.60 -8.28
N LEU A 219 9.86 18.38 -7.27
CA LEU A 219 9.31 19.72 -7.47
C LEU A 219 10.32 20.69 -8.08
N MET A 220 11.59 20.62 -7.64
CA MET A 220 12.67 21.40 -8.24
C MET A 220 12.90 21.04 -9.71
N GLN A 221 12.86 19.75 -10.04
CA GLN A 221 12.98 19.30 -11.43
C GLN A 221 11.82 19.82 -12.27
N LEU A 222 10.58 19.72 -11.79
CA LEU A 222 9.40 20.27 -12.46
C LEU A 222 9.47 21.78 -12.69
N ALA A 223 10.11 22.52 -11.78
CA ALA A 223 10.32 23.96 -11.93
C ALA A 223 11.35 24.31 -13.02
N GLY A 224 12.34 23.44 -13.28
CA GLY A 224 13.40 23.66 -14.25
C GLY A 224 13.21 22.98 -15.62
N HIS A 225 12.55 21.83 -15.65
CA HIS A 225 12.35 20.94 -16.80
C HIS A 225 11.05 20.11 -16.64
N ALA A 226 10.53 19.51 -17.72
CA ALA A 226 9.43 18.55 -17.58
C ALA A 226 9.98 17.19 -17.14
N VAL A 227 9.55 16.69 -15.97
CA VAL A 227 9.81 15.30 -15.54
C VAL A 227 8.96 14.36 -16.39
N ASP A 228 9.58 13.33 -16.98
CA ASP A 228 8.84 12.33 -17.77
C ASP A 228 8.02 11.40 -16.87
N ALA A 229 6.87 10.95 -17.37
CA ALA A 229 5.98 10.05 -16.64
C ALA A 229 6.67 8.73 -16.25
N ASN A 230 7.63 8.24 -17.03
CA ASN A 230 8.37 7.02 -16.72
C ASN A 230 9.43 7.23 -15.63
N GLU A 231 9.89 8.47 -15.45
CA GLU A 231 10.94 8.83 -14.49
C GLU A 231 10.38 9.13 -13.10
N ILE A 232 9.08 9.47 -12.98
CA ILE A 232 8.48 9.85 -11.69
C ILE A 232 8.59 8.75 -10.62
N GLY A 233 8.77 7.48 -11.04
CA GLY A 233 8.96 6.35 -10.15
C GLY A 233 10.23 6.43 -9.28
N GLN A 234 11.25 7.19 -9.70
CA GLN A 234 12.49 7.34 -8.95
C GLN A 234 12.31 8.07 -7.62
N TYR A 235 11.21 8.84 -7.47
CA TYR A 235 10.87 9.58 -6.25
C TYR A 235 10.02 8.75 -5.28
N TRP A 236 9.72 7.50 -5.61
CA TRP A 236 8.92 6.61 -4.76
C TRP A 236 9.78 5.72 -3.89
N GLN A 237 9.26 5.43 -2.71
CA GLN A 237 9.74 4.39 -1.82
C GLN A 237 8.62 3.38 -1.55
N PRO A 238 8.94 2.08 -1.43
CA PRO A 238 7.98 1.08 -1.02
C PRO A 238 7.60 1.24 0.45
N HIS A 239 6.35 0.94 0.76
CA HIS A 239 5.84 0.91 2.12
C HIS A 239 5.57 -0.53 2.58
N PRO A 240 5.83 -0.89 3.85
CA PRO A 240 5.56 -2.23 4.39
C PRO A 240 4.12 -2.73 4.24
N ASP A 241 3.14 -1.83 4.11
CA ASP A 241 1.74 -2.19 3.84
C ASP A 241 1.45 -2.55 2.37
N GLY A 242 2.47 -2.54 1.50
CA GLY A 242 2.36 -2.98 0.11
C GLY A 242 1.91 -1.91 -0.89
N TYR A 243 1.98 -0.63 -0.51
CA TYR A 243 1.82 0.51 -1.43
C TYR A 243 3.16 1.18 -1.71
N LEU A 244 3.20 2.02 -2.74
CA LEU A 244 4.30 2.94 -3.04
C LEU A 244 3.95 4.30 -2.49
N CYS A 245 4.92 5.01 -1.92
CA CYS A 245 4.70 6.39 -1.49
C CYS A 245 5.82 7.29 -2.00
N PHE A 246 5.50 8.54 -2.30
CA PHE A 246 6.53 9.53 -2.56
C PHE A 246 7.40 9.69 -1.31
N ARG A 247 8.72 9.74 -1.51
CA ARG A 247 9.64 10.11 -0.43
C ARG A 247 9.27 11.50 0.06
N PRO A 248 9.21 11.72 1.38
CA PRO A 248 8.79 13.00 1.93
C PRO A 248 9.73 14.13 1.47
N PRO A 249 9.24 15.39 1.39
CA PRO A 249 10.09 16.53 1.11
C PRO A 249 11.11 16.73 2.23
N GLU A 250 12.26 17.33 1.89
CA GLU A 250 13.35 17.58 2.83
C GLU A 250 12.94 18.55 3.94
N ARG A 251 12.10 19.55 3.61
CA ARG A 251 11.57 20.50 4.58
C ARG A 251 10.06 20.37 4.71
N ALA A 252 9.59 20.65 5.92
CA ALA A 252 8.16 20.57 6.23
C ALA A 252 7.31 21.61 5.50
N ASP A 253 7.88 22.74 5.10
CA ASP A 253 7.17 23.85 4.47
C ASP A 253 7.23 23.86 2.94
N ASP A 254 8.04 23.00 2.31
CA ASP A 254 8.25 22.99 0.85
C ASP A 254 6.92 22.90 0.08
N LEU A 255 6.03 22.01 0.50
CA LEU A 255 4.71 21.82 -0.11
C LEU A 255 3.70 22.94 0.18
N VAL A 256 3.88 23.67 1.30
CA VAL A 256 3.00 24.79 1.67
C VAL A 256 3.35 26.02 0.85
N SER A 257 4.64 26.26 0.63
CA SER A 257 5.15 27.37 -0.20
C SER A 257 5.17 27.08 -1.69
N CYS A 258 4.91 25.83 -2.10
CA CYS A 258 4.93 25.42 -3.49
C CYS A 258 3.83 26.13 -4.30
N GLU A 259 4.19 26.65 -5.46
CA GLU A 259 3.21 27.23 -6.38
C GLU A 259 2.24 26.16 -6.88
N ALA A 260 0.96 26.54 -7.02
CA ALA A 260 -0.11 25.63 -7.42
C ALA A 260 0.15 24.96 -8.78
N ASP A 261 0.85 25.65 -9.69
CA ASP A 261 1.19 25.13 -11.02
C ASP A 261 2.18 23.96 -10.97
N TYR A 262 3.15 23.97 -10.05
CA TYR A 262 4.08 22.84 -9.89
C TYR A 262 3.38 21.61 -9.32
N LEU A 263 2.47 21.80 -8.35
CA LEU A 263 1.64 20.71 -7.82
C LEU A 263 0.70 20.14 -8.89
N ARG A 264 0.14 21.02 -9.74
CA ARG A 264 -0.66 20.60 -10.90
C ARG A 264 0.17 19.78 -11.89
N GLN A 265 1.38 20.22 -12.21
CA GLN A 265 2.28 19.49 -13.11
C GLN A 265 2.67 18.11 -12.54
N LEU A 266 3.01 18.04 -11.25
CA LEU A 266 3.28 16.77 -10.56
C LEU A 266 2.12 15.79 -10.73
N VAL A 267 0.88 16.26 -10.54
CA VAL A 267 -0.32 15.42 -10.65
C VAL A 267 -0.60 15.04 -12.11
N LEU A 268 -0.29 15.89 -13.09
CA LEU A 268 -0.37 15.53 -14.51
C LEU A 268 0.62 14.42 -14.89
N VAL A 269 1.86 14.51 -14.44
CA VAL A 269 2.88 13.48 -14.69
C VAL A 269 2.49 12.17 -14.00
N LEU A 270 2.01 12.24 -12.76
CA LEU A 270 1.48 11.08 -12.04
C LEU A 270 0.28 10.47 -12.77
N LYS A 271 -0.64 11.30 -13.29
CA LYS A 271 -1.77 10.86 -14.11
C LYS A 271 -1.30 10.09 -15.34
N GLN A 272 -0.40 10.67 -16.13
CA GLN A 272 0.18 10.01 -17.30
C GLN A 272 0.81 8.67 -16.93
N ARG A 273 1.52 8.59 -15.79
CA ARG A 273 2.11 7.34 -15.31
C ARG A 273 1.05 6.30 -14.97
N THR A 274 0.02 6.66 -14.20
CA THR A 274 -1.10 5.74 -13.92
C THR A 274 -1.87 5.34 -15.18
N GLU A 275 -1.91 6.21 -16.19
CA GLU A 275 -2.61 5.94 -17.45
C GLU A 275 -1.85 4.97 -18.35
N SER A 276 -0.51 5.04 -18.31
CA SER A 276 0.40 4.16 -19.04
C SER A 276 0.47 2.72 -18.51
N ASP A 277 -0.06 2.46 -17.31
CA ASP A 277 -0.05 1.12 -16.73
C ASP A 277 -0.92 0.15 -17.57
N PRO A 278 -0.32 -0.86 -18.22
CA PRO A 278 -1.04 -1.78 -19.10
C PRO A 278 -2.00 -2.68 -18.31
N THR A 279 -1.77 -2.87 -17.01
CA THR A 279 -2.65 -3.69 -16.15
C THR A 279 -3.91 -2.95 -15.73
N GLY A 280 -3.88 -1.60 -15.79
CA GLY A 280 -4.94 -0.73 -15.28
C GLY A 280 -5.21 -0.87 -13.78
N GLN A 281 -4.26 -1.44 -13.03
CA GLN A 281 -4.36 -1.65 -11.58
C GLN A 281 -3.71 -0.54 -10.78
N MET A 282 -2.87 0.29 -11.41
CA MET A 282 -2.22 1.41 -10.75
C MET A 282 -3.22 2.53 -10.45
N THR A 283 -3.26 2.94 -9.18
CA THR A 283 -4.10 4.04 -8.70
C THR A 283 -3.26 4.99 -7.86
N ALA A 284 -3.31 6.27 -8.18
CA ALA A 284 -2.75 7.34 -7.35
C ALA A 284 -3.76 7.74 -6.26
N LEU A 285 -3.32 7.74 -5.00
CA LEU A 285 -4.06 8.29 -3.87
C LEU A 285 -3.33 9.55 -3.38
N ILE A 286 -3.90 10.71 -3.69
CA ILE A 286 -3.38 12.02 -3.32
C ILE A 286 -4.07 12.45 -2.03
N HIS A 287 -3.30 12.85 -1.03
CA HIS A 287 -3.84 13.28 0.25
C HIS A 287 -3.40 14.71 0.55
N CYS A 288 -4.35 15.63 0.56
CA CYS A 288 -4.11 17.05 0.82
C CYS A 288 -4.53 17.41 2.24
N ALA A 289 -3.64 18.06 2.99
CA ALA A 289 -3.95 18.64 4.29
C ALA A 289 -3.03 19.83 4.60
N GLY A 290 -3.56 20.89 5.21
CA GLY A 290 -2.73 22.03 5.65
C GLY A 290 -2.02 22.80 4.53
N ILE A 291 -2.50 22.72 3.29
CA ILE A 291 -1.99 23.49 2.13
C ILE A 291 -3.05 24.49 1.63
N PRO A 292 -2.68 25.54 0.88
CA PRO A 292 -3.62 26.54 0.39
C PRO A 292 -4.73 25.96 -0.50
N LEU A 293 -5.96 26.49 -0.40
CA LEU A 293 -7.11 26.01 -1.19
C LEU A 293 -6.89 26.13 -2.70
N ALA A 294 -6.18 27.18 -3.15
CA ALA A 294 -5.85 27.35 -4.56
C ALA A 294 -5.02 26.18 -5.11
N SER A 295 -4.05 25.70 -4.33
CA SER A 295 -3.23 24.52 -4.65
C SER A 295 -4.07 23.25 -4.68
N ILE A 296 -4.97 23.07 -3.70
CA ILE A 296 -5.90 21.93 -3.68
C ILE A 296 -6.80 21.95 -4.91
N GLY A 297 -7.35 23.12 -5.28
CA GLY A 297 -8.19 23.29 -6.46
C GLY A 297 -7.47 22.93 -7.76
N ALA A 298 -6.22 23.36 -7.92
CA ALA A 298 -5.40 23.04 -9.09
C ALA A 298 -5.15 21.53 -9.28
N VAL A 299 -5.08 20.78 -8.16
CA VAL A 299 -4.96 19.32 -8.16
C VAL A 299 -6.32 18.64 -8.36
N ALA A 300 -7.36 19.12 -7.67
CA ALA A 300 -8.68 18.49 -7.65
C ALA A 300 -9.33 18.38 -9.03
N VAL A 301 -9.14 19.38 -9.89
CA VAL A 301 -9.69 19.38 -11.26
C VAL A 301 -9.09 18.30 -12.16
N LEU A 302 -7.98 17.68 -11.79
CA LEU A 302 -7.31 16.63 -12.55
C LEU A 302 -7.71 15.21 -12.11
N CYS A 303 -8.32 15.10 -10.94
CA CYS A 303 -8.61 13.83 -10.27
C CYS A 303 -9.98 13.27 -10.70
N ASP A 304 -10.11 11.95 -10.70
CA ASP A 304 -11.36 11.27 -11.06
C ASP A 304 -12.36 11.29 -9.89
N VAL A 305 -11.84 11.25 -8.66
CA VAL A 305 -12.62 11.29 -7.43
C VAL A 305 -11.99 12.28 -6.46
N CYS A 306 -12.82 13.09 -5.79
CA CYS A 306 -12.42 14.00 -4.72
C CYS A 306 -13.28 13.73 -3.49
N GLU A 307 -12.67 13.25 -2.41
CA GLU A 307 -13.29 13.06 -1.10
C GLU A 307 -12.86 14.20 -0.18
N ILE A 308 -13.82 14.88 0.46
CA ILE A 308 -13.55 15.98 1.38
C ILE A 308 -13.97 15.57 2.79
N ASP A 309 -13.00 15.43 3.69
CA ASP A 309 -13.23 15.16 5.10
C ASP A 309 -13.50 16.47 5.83
N LEU A 310 -14.75 16.64 6.26
CA LEU A 310 -15.22 17.83 6.96
C LEU A 310 -15.33 17.60 8.47
N PRO A 311 -15.00 18.59 9.31
CA PRO A 311 -15.28 18.53 10.74
C PRO A 311 -16.79 18.54 11.02
N GLY A 312 -17.21 17.74 12.00
CA GLY A 312 -18.58 17.75 12.49
C GLY A 312 -18.89 18.98 13.38
N GLY A 313 -20.19 19.21 13.62
CA GLY A 313 -20.66 20.22 14.58
C GLY A 313 -20.81 21.64 14.03
N SER A 314 -21.02 22.60 14.94
CA SER A 314 -21.39 23.99 14.65
C SER A 314 -20.36 25.02 15.14
N SER A 315 -19.14 24.58 15.47
CA SER A 315 -18.06 25.50 15.84
C SER A 315 -17.69 26.42 14.69
N PHE A 316 -17.06 27.56 15.00
CA PHE A 316 -16.54 28.49 13.99
C PHE A 316 -15.61 27.79 13.00
N ALA A 317 -14.69 26.95 13.49
CA ALA A 317 -13.80 26.15 12.64
C ALA A 317 -14.57 25.21 11.71
N ALA A 318 -15.64 24.58 12.19
CA ALA A 318 -16.46 23.69 11.37
C ALA A 318 -17.26 24.44 10.29
N LEU A 319 -17.76 25.64 10.61
CA LEU A 319 -18.41 26.51 9.64
C LEU A 319 -17.41 27.00 8.57
N ALA A 320 -16.24 27.48 8.98
CA ALA A 320 -15.19 27.92 8.06
C ALA A 320 -14.73 26.78 7.12
N ALA A 321 -14.51 25.57 7.65
CA ALA A 321 -14.16 24.41 6.83
C ALA A 321 -15.24 24.07 5.79
N ARG A 322 -16.52 24.19 6.14
CA ARG A 322 -17.64 24.00 5.19
C ARG A 322 -17.64 25.07 4.10
N GLU A 323 -17.33 26.32 4.44
CA GLU A 323 -17.20 27.40 3.44
C GLU A 323 -16.03 27.16 2.49
N GLU A 324 -14.87 26.73 3.00
CA GLU A 324 -13.73 26.38 2.14
C GLU A 324 -14.04 25.19 1.22
N ALA A 325 -14.72 24.15 1.74
CA ALA A 325 -15.18 23.05 0.90
C ALA A 325 -16.17 23.50 -0.17
N ALA A 326 -17.09 24.42 0.15
CA ALA A 326 -18.00 25.00 -0.83
C ALA A 326 -17.24 25.78 -1.92
N ARG A 327 -16.21 26.56 -1.53
CA ARG A 327 -15.31 27.23 -2.48
C ARG A 327 -14.59 26.23 -3.38
N LEU A 328 -14.06 25.14 -2.83
CA LEU A 328 -13.41 24.09 -3.61
C LEU A 328 -14.38 23.41 -4.58
N MET A 329 -15.58 23.04 -4.12
CA MET A 329 -16.60 22.41 -4.96
C MET A 329 -17.00 23.29 -6.14
N ALA A 330 -17.04 24.63 -5.96
CA ALA A 330 -17.32 25.57 -7.03
C ALA A 330 -16.21 25.64 -8.11
N LEU A 331 -14.99 25.19 -7.81
CA LEU A 331 -13.89 25.11 -8.76
C LEU A 331 -13.89 23.81 -9.57
N LEU A 332 -14.67 22.80 -9.16
CA LEU A 332 -14.70 21.50 -9.81
C LEU A 332 -15.41 21.57 -11.18
N PRO A 333 -15.05 20.69 -12.13
CA PRO A 333 -15.71 20.64 -13.43
C PRO A 333 -17.24 20.48 -13.34
N PRO A 334 -18.03 21.06 -14.27
CA PRO A 334 -19.49 21.05 -14.22
C PRO A 334 -20.13 19.66 -14.35
N GLY A 335 -19.35 18.62 -14.68
CA GLY A 335 -19.79 17.23 -14.72
C GLY A 335 -19.64 16.47 -13.39
N CYS A 336 -19.09 17.09 -12.35
CA CYS A 336 -18.90 16.43 -11.06
C CYS A 336 -20.23 16.17 -10.34
N ARG A 337 -20.39 14.96 -9.79
CA ARG A 337 -21.54 14.58 -8.95
C ARG A 337 -21.14 14.58 -7.48
N ALA A 338 -21.75 15.45 -6.68
CA ALA A 338 -21.58 15.43 -5.24
C ALA A 338 -22.34 14.25 -4.61
N VAL A 339 -21.66 13.48 -3.75
CA VAL A 339 -22.24 12.39 -2.97
C VAL A 339 -21.87 12.61 -1.50
N HIS A 340 -22.87 12.65 -0.63
CA HIS A 340 -22.66 12.81 0.80
C HIS A 340 -22.49 11.44 1.47
N HIS A 341 -21.31 11.18 2.04
CA HIS A 341 -21.08 10.02 2.89
C HIS A 341 -21.21 10.41 4.36
N VAL A 342 -22.26 9.94 5.03
CA VAL A 342 -22.39 10.08 6.49
C VAL A 342 -21.52 9.00 7.13
N GLY A 343 -20.48 9.41 7.85
CA GLY A 343 -19.64 8.49 8.62
C GLY A 343 -20.44 7.76 9.71
N PRO A 344 -20.00 6.56 10.16
CA PRO A 344 -20.75 5.73 11.11
C PRO A 344 -20.84 6.26 12.56
N GLU A 345 -20.61 7.56 12.82
CA GLU A 345 -20.61 8.14 14.18
C GLU A 345 -21.76 9.13 14.46
N ALA A 346 -22.84 9.10 13.67
CA ALA A 346 -24.04 9.90 13.94
C ALA A 346 -25.13 9.18 14.74
N THR A 347 -24.84 8.05 15.39
CA THR A 347 -25.73 7.43 16.39
C THR A 347 -25.25 7.76 17.79
N ARG A 348 -25.21 9.06 18.13
CA ARG A 348 -25.12 9.45 19.54
C ARG A 348 -26.47 9.15 20.19
N LEU A 349 -26.43 8.30 21.21
CA LEU A 349 -27.52 8.01 22.14
C LEU A 349 -28.23 9.32 22.55
N PRO A 350 -29.58 9.33 22.66
CA PRO A 350 -30.29 10.50 23.14
C PRO A 350 -29.78 10.82 24.56
N ALA A 351 -29.46 12.10 24.76
CA ALA A 351 -29.10 12.63 26.07
C ALA A 351 -30.18 12.22 27.07
N ALA A 352 -29.76 11.54 28.15
CA ALA A 352 -30.63 11.33 29.29
C ALA A 352 -31.02 12.70 29.84
N ASP A 353 -32.32 12.97 29.81
CA ASP A 353 -32.97 14.00 30.62
C ASP A 353 -32.49 13.85 32.07
N HIS A 354 -31.72 14.82 32.55
CA HIS A 354 -31.66 15.09 33.98
C HIS A 354 -32.52 16.31 34.26
N GLU A 355 -33.79 16.02 34.56
CA GLU A 355 -34.67 16.91 35.28
C GLU A 355 -34.06 17.32 36.65
N LYS A 356 -34.17 18.62 36.93
CA LYS A 356 -34.51 19.27 38.21
C LYS A 356 -33.83 18.78 39.50
N GLY A 357 -33.08 19.69 40.09
CA GLY A 357 -32.83 19.74 41.53
C GLY A 357 -32.35 21.12 41.96
N GLY A 358 -33.27 22.04 42.24
CA GLY A 358 -32.94 23.34 42.84
C GLY A 358 -32.88 23.29 44.37
N ARG A 359 -31.94 24.03 44.96
CA ARG A 359 -32.01 24.80 46.23
C ARG A 359 -30.64 25.47 46.45
N GLN A 360 -30.57 26.80 46.34
CA GLN A 360 -30.48 27.75 47.47
C GLN A 360 -29.31 27.47 48.40
N ASP A 361 -28.28 28.33 48.36
CA ASP A 361 -27.99 29.25 49.47
C ASP A 361 -27.03 30.35 49.02
N ALA A 362 -27.42 31.59 49.30
CA ALA A 362 -26.57 32.77 49.22
C ALA A 362 -26.29 33.22 50.66
N SER A 363 -25.03 33.47 50.96
CA SER A 363 -24.55 34.28 52.08
C SER A 363 -23.77 35.46 51.51
#